data_AF-A0A5C6U420-F1
#
_entry.id   AF-A0A5C6U420-F1
#
_cell.length_a   1.000
_cell.length_b   1.000
_cell.length_c   1.000
_cell.angle_alpha   90.00
_cell.angle_beta   90.00
_cell.angle_gamma   90.00
#
_symmetry.space_group_name_H-M   'P 1'
#
loop_
_entity.id
_entity.type
_entity.pdbx_description
1 polymer ?
#
loop_
_entity_poly.entity_id
_entity_poly.type
_entity_poly.pdbx_seq_one_letter_code
_entity_poly.pdbx_strand_id
1 'polypeptide(L)' 'MPNAKVPKQTSHRSSRSGRFVTERYAKGHPSTTERERIKHPERK' A
#
# COMPACT_ATOMS: atom_id res chain seq x y z
N MET A 1 -16.20 22.87 0.32
CA MET A 1 -15.46 21.80 1.03
C MET A 1 -15.11 20.71 0.03
N PRO A 2 -13.84 20.44 -0.32
CA PRO A 2 -13.55 19.42 -1.33
C PRO A 2 -13.73 18.04 -0.70
N ASN A 3 -14.92 17.47 -0.87
CA ASN A 3 -15.22 16.07 -0.57
C ASN A 3 -14.66 15.19 -1.70
N ALA A 4 -13.34 15.24 -1.91
CA ALA A 4 -12.67 14.35 -2.85
C ALA A 4 -12.59 12.97 -2.18
N LYS A 5 -13.32 11.99 -2.71
CA LYS A 5 -13.22 10.60 -2.28
C LYS A 5 -11.75 10.17 -2.45
N VAL A 6 -11.00 10.14 -1.36
CA VAL A 6 -9.58 9.79 -1.38
C VAL A 6 -9.45 8.41 -2.03
N PRO A 7 -8.73 8.27 -3.16
CA PRO A 7 -8.60 6.99 -3.82
C PRO A 7 -7.91 6.02 -2.86
N LYS A 8 -8.63 4.94 -2.53
CA LYS A 8 -8.13 3.86 -1.67
C LYS A 8 -7.32 2.91 -2.55
N GLN A 9 -6.00 2.94 -2.44
CA GLN A 9 -5.12 2.04 -3.17
C GLN A 9 -4.65 0.90 -2.26
N THR A 10 -4.79 -0.34 -2.74
CA THR A 10 -4.17 -1.49 -2.09
C THR A 10 -2.67 -1.47 -2.38
N SER A 11 -1.86 -1.39 -1.32
CA SER A 11 -0.40 -1.35 -1.40
C SER A 11 0.19 -2.49 -0.55
N HIS A 12 1.36 -2.96 -0.93
CA HIS A 12 2.10 -3.97 -0.18
C HIS A 12 3.24 -3.27 0.55
N ARG A 13 3.38 -3.48 1.86
CA ARG A 13 4.42 -2.87 2.70
C ARG A 13 5.23 -3.95 3.38
N SER A 14 6.57 -3.88 3.30
CA SER A 14 7.40 -4.82 4.04
C SER A 14 7.43 -4.45 5.52
N SER A 15 7.03 -5.36 6.40
CA SER A 15 7.07 -5.16 7.86
C SER A 15 8.51 -5.03 8.39
N ARG A 16 9.51 -5.53 7.64
CA ARG A 16 10.93 -5.46 8.02
C ARG A 16 11.56 -4.10 7.81
N SER A 17 11.19 -3.43 6.72
CA SER A 17 11.84 -2.17 6.30
C SER A 17 10.87 -0.98 6.21
N GLY A 18 9.57 -1.22 6.34
CA GLY A 18 8.52 -0.23 6.17
C GLY A 18 8.33 0.24 4.72
N ARG A 19 9.08 -0.28 3.75
CA ARG A 19 9.03 0.13 2.34
C ARG A 19 7.84 -0.46 1.62
N PHE A 20 7.29 0.30 0.68
CA PHE A 20 6.31 -0.24 -0.28
C PHE A 20 7.02 -1.16 -1.29
N VAL A 21 6.46 -2.35 -1.44
CA VAL A 21 6.98 -3.40 -2.29
C VAL A 21 5.97 -3.74 -3.38
N THR A 22 6.42 -4.43 -4.42
CA THR A 22 5.55 -4.90 -5.49
C THR A 22 4.78 -6.14 -5.06
N GLU A 23 3.69 -6.44 -5.77
CA GLU A 23 2.90 -7.65 -5.52
C GLU A 23 3.73 -8.94 -5.70
N ARG A 24 4.65 -8.95 -6.67
CA ARG A 24 5.56 -10.09 -6.89
C ARG A 24 6.45 -10.33 -5.67
N TYR A 25 6.96 -9.27 -5.05
CA TYR A 25 7.74 -9.38 -3.82
C TYR A 25 6.87 -9.84 -2.66
N ALA A 26 5.66 -9.30 -2.53
CA ALA A 26 4.69 -9.71 -1.52
C ALA A 26 4.34 -11.20 -1.62
N LYS A 27 4.19 -11.72 -2.84
CA LYS A 27 3.91 -13.14 -3.09
C LYS A 27 5.09 -14.05 -2.74
N GLY A 28 6.32 -13.59 -2.93
CA GLY A 28 7.53 -14.32 -2.52
C GLY A 28 7.84 -14.24 -1.03
N HIS A 29 7.41 -13.16 -0.36
CA HIS A 29 7.68 -12.91 1.06
C HIS A 29 6.41 -12.58 1.85
N PRO A 30 5.38 -13.46 1.83
CA PRO A 30 4.10 -13.17 2.46
C PRO A 30 4.21 -13.02 3.98
N SER A 31 5.16 -13.69 4.61
CA SER A 31 5.41 -13.63 6.05
C SER A 31 5.95 -12.27 6.53
N THR A 32 6.49 -11.46 5.63
CA THR A 32 7.14 -10.18 5.96
C THR A 32 6.58 -9.01 5.16
N THR A 33 5.43 -9.24 4.52
CA THR A 33 4.76 -8.25 3.68
C THR A 33 3.31 -8.12 4.10
N GLU A 34 2.94 -6.91 4.50
CA GLU A 34 1.58 -6.53 4.85
C GLU A 34 0.85 -5.97 3.64
N ARG A 35 -0.45 -6.26 3.57
CA ARG A 35 -1.37 -5.71 2.57
C ARG A 35 -2.15 -4.60 3.23
N GLU A 36 -1.81 -3.36 2.90
CA GLU A 36 -2.45 -2.19 3.48
C GLU A 36 -3.31 -1.46 2.45
N ARG A 37 -4.46 -0.97 2.91
CA ARG A 37 -5.36 -0.17 2.09
C ARG A 37 -5.13 1.30 2.42
N ILE A 38 -4.27 1.94 1.64
CA ILE A 38 -3.80 3.29 1.91
C ILE A 38 -4.71 4.27 1.18
N LYS A 39 -5.14 5.30 1.91
CA LYS A 39 -5.82 6.45 1.34
C LYS A 39 -4.73 7.34 0.74
N HIS A 40 -4.64 7.42 -0.59
CA HIS A 40 -3.62 8.26 -1.25
C HIS A 40 -4.22 9.65 -1.51
N PRO A 41 -3.92 10.69 -0.70
CA PRO A 41 -4.50 12.02 -0.89
C PRO A 41 -4.01 12.74 -2.16
N GLU A 42 -2.92 12.28 -2.78
CA GLU A 42 -2.21 13.03 -3.85
C GLU A 42 -2.22 12.39 -5.24
N ARG A 43 -3.04 11.37 -5.50
CA ARG A 43 -3.30 10.97 -6.91
C ARG A 43 -4.35 11.93 -7.50
N LYS A 44 -3.88 13.09 -7.97
CA LYS A 44 -4.63 14.00 -8.84
C LYS A 44 -4.61 13.49 -10.27
#